data_AF-A0A1Y1HX95-F1
#
_entry.id   AF-A0A1Y1HX95-F1
#
_cell.length_a   1.000
_cell.length_b   1.000
_cell.length_c   1.000
_cell.angle_alpha   90.00
_cell.angle_beta   90.00
_cell.angle_gamma   90.00
#
_symmetry.space_group_name_H-M   'P 1'
#
loop_
_entity.id
_entity.type
_entity.pdbx_description
1 polymer ?
#
loop_
_entity_poly.entity_id
_entity_poly.type
_entity_poly.pdbx_seq_one_letter_code
_entity_poly.pdbx_strand_id
1 'polypeptide(L)'
;MPMGDVKEDQPSENGNAGDSALEEKLDVLRKLFNKRDEDQLRIVGVGAGAWGSVFIAQLQNQYGHLRKKVDIRIWRRPGKALSKEFAEQLFSIISGNEDVMRRLIRSYAYAKYAEARLGVRTLYADEILKDGFCVNMVNTPLCPLNVVTHLQEATYRADIVINGLPSTETRKVFEEIGNFWRERQGMLPVVISLAKGVECVLQPHPHILTPCMMIHQAAGLPLENCLYLGGPNIAAEVYDGEYANARLCGADKWRKPLAEFVRQRNFAVWDNSDLITHEVMGGLKNVYAIGAGLVAAVTQESATSKAVYFAHCTSEMIFITHLLAEKPERLAGPLLADTYVTLLKGRNAWYGLQLGNKALTPEMGENIPGKGMIQGISAVGAFYDLLSHSETPVENPETGEKTQPIELCPILKTLHRILHTREADPTAILEALRDKDNVDPSHRIMMTVEGGKAYNPALLATEHSAAESAAHAR
;
A
#
# COMPACT_ATOMS: atom_id res chain seq x y z
N MET A 1 -24.10 -37.55 52.86
CA MET A 1 -23.32 -36.72 51.92
C MET A 1 -24.29 -36.20 50.86
N PRO A 2 -24.57 -34.89 50.82
CA PRO A 2 -25.60 -34.35 49.94
C PRO A 2 -25.04 -34.12 48.53
N MET A 3 -25.94 -34.19 47.55
CA MET A 3 -25.70 -33.95 46.13
C MET A 3 -25.27 -32.50 45.88
N GLY A 4 -24.27 -32.30 45.03
CA GLY A 4 -23.82 -30.98 44.60
C GLY A 4 -24.63 -30.46 43.43
N ASP A 5 -25.11 -29.23 43.57
CA ASP A 5 -25.84 -28.47 42.56
C ASP A 5 -25.00 -28.21 41.30
N VAL A 6 -25.61 -28.44 40.14
CA VAL A 6 -25.10 -28.02 38.83
C VAL A 6 -25.37 -26.53 38.69
N LYS A 7 -24.32 -25.71 38.65
CA LYS A 7 -24.42 -24.30 38.25
C LYS A 7 -24.66 -24.23 36.75
N GLU A 8 -25.80 -23.66 36.37
CA GLU A 8 -26.06 -23.17 35.01
C GLU A 8 -25.08 -22.03 34.68
N ASP A 9 -24.39 -22.16 33.54
CA ASP A 9 -23.56 -21.11 32.97
C ASP A 9 -24.43 -19.90 32.59
N GLN A 10 -24.19 -18.76 33.25
CA GLN A 10 -24.73 -17.47 32.82
C GLN A 10 -24.02 -16.99 31.54
N PRO A 11 -24.72 -16.30 30.61
CA PRO A 11 -24.08 -15.71 29.44
C PRO A 11 -23.09 -14.62 29.88
N SER A 12 -21.87 -14.67 29.31
CA SER A 12 -20.81 -13.71 29.58
C SER A 12 -21.23 -12.26 29.24
N GLU A 13 -21.29 -11.38 30.24
CA GLU A 13 -21.57 -9.94 30.09
C GLU A 13 -20.51 -9.18 29.25
N ASN A 14 -19.35 -9.78 28.97
CA ASN A 14 -18.26 -9.15 28.21
C ASN A 14 -18.52 -9.00 26.70
N GLY A 15 -19.50 -9.68 26.11
CA GLY A 15 -19.82 -9.53 24.68
C GLY A 15 -20.58 -8.23 24.37
N ASN A 16 -21.44 -7.79 25.29
CA ASN A 16 -22.40 -6.71 25.02
C ASN A 16 -21.74 -5.31 25.07
N ALA A 17 -20.71 -5.13 25.90
CA ALA A 17 -19.98 -3.87 25.99
C ALA A 17 -19.07 -3.62 24.76
N GLY A 18 -18.48 -4.68 24.20
CA GLY A 18 -17.65 -4.59 23.00
C GLY A 18 -18.45 -4.22 21.75
N ASP A 19 -19.60 -4.88 21.56
CA ASP A 19 -20.49 -4.60 20.43
C ASP A 19 -21.08 -3.19 20.51
N SER A 20 -21.46 -2.73 21.71
CA SER A 20 -21.92 -1.36 21.94
C SER A 20 -20.89 -0.29 21.51
N ALA A 21 -19.62 -0.49 21.87
CA ALA A 21 -18.54 0.44 21.46
C ALA A 21 -18.27 0.41 19.94
N LEU A 22 -18.36 -0.77 19.31
CA LEU A 22 -18.22 -0.89 17.84
C LEU A 22 -19.38 -0.23 17.10
N GLU A 23 -20.61 -0.39 17.61
CA GLU A 23 -21.78 0.30 17.07
C GLU A 23 -21.66 1.82 17.18
N GLU A 24 -21.15 2.33 18.30
CA GLU A 24 -20.93 3.77 18.49
C GLU A 24 -19.95 4.33 17.45
N LYS A 25 -18.82 3.65 17.23
CA LYS A 25 -17.85 4.03 16.16
C LYS A 25 -18.51 4.10 14.79
N LEU A 26 -19.34 3.11 14.47
CA LEU A 26 -20.04 3.05 13.19
C LEU A 26 -21.09 4.16 13.08
N ASP A 27 -21.83 4.46 14.15
CA ASP A 27 -22.85 5.50 14.15
C ASP A 27 -22.24 6.92 14.04
N VAL A 28 -21.04 7.15 14.59
CA VAL A 28 -20.28 8.38 14.35
C VAL A 28 -20.02 8.58 12.86
N LEU A 29 -19.54 7.55 12.15
CA LEU A 29 -19.33 7.63 10.70
C LEU A 29 -20.65 7.78 9.95
N ARG A 30 -21.70 7.04 10.31
CA ARG A 30 -23.01 7.14 9.66
C ARG A 30 -23.55 8.57 9.73
N LYS A 31 -23.43 9.24 10.89
CA LYS A 31 -23.77 10.66 11.05
C LYS A 31 -22.92 11.56 10.15
N LEU A 32 -21.61 11.33 10.10
CA LEU A 32 -20.70 12.09 9.23
C LEU A 32 -21.05 11.97 7.74
N PHE A 33 -21.58 10.82 7.32
CA PHE A 33 -22.09 10.56 5.97
C PHE A 33 -23.57 10.91 5.78
N ASN A 34 -24.21 11.62 6.73
CA ASN A 34 -25.62 11.99 6.71
C ASN A 34 -26.58 10.80 6.49
N LYS A 35 -26.25 9.65 7.08
CA LYS A 35 -27.08 8.43 6.99
C LYS A 35 -28.27 8.52 7.93
N ARG A 36 -29.44 8.12 7.43
CA ARG A 36 -30.61 7.85 8.26
C ARG A 36 -30.44 6.53 8.99
N ASP A 37 -31.22 6.30 10.04
CA ASP A 37 -31.12 5.08 10.88
C ASP A 37 -31.33 3.78 10.10
N GLU A 38 -32.10 3.85 9.01
CA GLU A 38 -32.39 2.75 8.09
C GLU A 38 -31.39 2.61 6.93
N ASP A 39 -30.52 3.60 6.71
CA ASP A 39 -29.50 3.56 5.68
C ASP A 39 -28.20 2.92 6.20
N GLN A 40 -27.66 1.96 5.45
CA GLN A 40 -26.35 1.38 5.70
C GLN A 40 -25.22 2.34 5.26
N LEU A 41 -24.12 2.31 6.02
CA LEU A 41 -22.82 2.78 5.55
C LEU A 41 -22.26 1.75 4.57
N ARG A 42 -21.93 2.17 3.35
CA ARG A 42 -21.44 1.28 2.29
C ARG A 42 -19.95 1.45 2.10
N ILE A 43 -19.21 0.37 2.34
CA ILE A 43 -17.76 0.32 2.21
C ILE A 43 -17.40 -0.63 1.08
N VAL A 44 -16.54 -0.20 0.17
CA VAL A 44 -16.07 -1.06 -0.92
C VAL A 44 -14.55 -1.02 -1.03
N GLY A 45 -13.92 -2.19 -1.06
CA GLY A 45 -12.52 -2.32 -1.46
C GLY A 45 -12.39 -2.41 -2.97
N VAL A 46 -11.55 -1.59 -3.58
CA VAL A 46 -11.21 -1.66 -5.01
C VAL A 46 -9.81 -2.25 -5.10
N GLY A 47 -9.71 -3.50 -5.52
CA GLY A 47 -8.44 -4.22 -5.62
C GLY A 47 -8.34 -5.38 -4.61
N ALA A 48 -8.20 -6.59 -5.14
CA ALA A 48 -8.05 -7.82 -4.35
C ALA A 48 -6.59 -8.29 -4.25
N GLY A 49 -5.69 -7.33 -4.05
CA GLY A 49 -4.31 -7.59 -3.66
C GLY A 49 -4.22 -8.13 -2.23
N ALA A 50 -3.03 -8.55 -1.80
CA ALA A 50 -2.78 -9.00 -0.43
C ALA A 50 -3.34 -8.02 0.62
N TRP A 51 -2.90 -6.76 0.54
CA TRP A 51 -3.28 -5.75 1.51
C TRP A 51 -4.74 -5.29 1.40
N GLY A 52 -5.24 -5.07 0.17
CA GLY A 52 -6.66 -4.72 -0.04
C GLY A 52 -7.63 -5.79 0.46
N SER A 53 -7.32 -7.07 0.25
CA SER A 53 -8.12 -8.19 0.77
C SER A 53 -8.08 -8.28 2.29
N VAL A 54 -6.90 -8.13 2.91
CA VAL A 54 -6.77 -8.14 4.37
C VAL A 54 -7.51 -6.98 5.00
N PHE A 55 -7.37 -5.77 4.47
CA PHE A 55 -8.02 -4.59 5.01
C PHE A 55 -9.54 -4.74 5.01
N ILE A 56 -10.12 -5.23 3.91
CA ILE A 56 -11.56 -5.50 3.85
C ILE A 56 -11.95 -6.66 4.76
N ALA A 57 -11.14 -7.73 4.84
CA ALA A 57 -11.40 -8.84 5.75
C ALA A 57 -11.39 -8.41 7.23
N GLN A 58 -10.51 -7.49 7.60
CA GLN A 58 -10.47 -6.90 8.93
C GLN A 58 -11.74 -6.11 9.24
N LEU A 59 -12.18 -5.24 8.32
CA LEU A 59 -13.45 -4.52 8.48
C LEU A 59 -14.64 -5.48 8.52
N GLN A 60 -14.63 -6.53 7.69
CA GLN A 60 -15.67 -7.56 7.65
C GLN A 60 -15.74 -8.35 8.96
N ASN A 61 -14.59 -8.73 9.52
CA ASN A 61 -14.52 -9.41 10.82
C ASN A 61 -15.04 -8.52 11.95
N GLN A 62 -14.67 -7.23 11.93
CA GLN A 62 -15.00 -6.30 12.99
C GLN A 62 -16.46 -5.82 12.95
N TYR A 63 -17.00 -5.52 11.76
CA TYR A 63 -18.29 -4.84 11.62
C TYR A 63 -19.33 -5.64 10.82
N GLY A 64 -18.94 -6.70 10.12
CA GLY A 64 -19.81 -7.42 9.18
C GLY A 64 -21.01 -8.15 9.81
N HIS A 65 -21.03 -8.29 11.15
CA HIS A 65 -22.19 -8.81 11.88
C HIS A 65 -23.31 -7.76 12.03
N LEU A 66 -22.98 -6.45 11.97
CA LEU A 66 -23.92 -5.33 12.08
C LEU A 66 -24.63 -5.02 10.74
N ARG A 67 -25.22 -6.05 10.13
CA ARG A 67 -25.74 -6.01 8.74
C ARG A 67 -26.80 -4.94 8.49
N LYS A 68 -27.49 -4.44 9.52
CA LYS A 68 -28.46 -3.34 9.37
C LYS A 68 -27.79 -1.97 9.22
N LYS A 69 -26.55 -1.81 9.71
CA LYS A 69 -25.84 -0.53 9.78
C LYS A 69 -24.71 -0.41 8.75
N VAL A 70 -24.13 -1.51 8.29
CA VAL A 70 -23.01 -1.51 7.33
C VAL A 70 -23.16 -2.59 6.24
N ASP A 71 -22.72 -2.25 5.03
CA ASP A 71 -22.51 -3.18 3.91
C ASP A 71 -21.03 -3.07 3.47
N ILE A 72 -20.31 -4.18 3.50
CA ILE A 72 -18.88 -4.24 3.19
C ILE A 72 -18.69 -5.20 2.02
N ARG A 73 -18.11 -4.67 0.94
CA ARG A 73 -17.89 -5.41 -0.31
C ARG A 73 -16.45 -5.26 -0.79
N ILE A 74 -16.01 -6.17 -1.64
CA ILE A 74 -14.73 -6.05 -2.34
C ILE A 74 -14.92 -6.27 -3.84
N TRP A 75 -14.42 -5.34 -4.63
CA TRP A 75 -14.35 -5.47 -6.07
C TRP A 75 -13.05 -6.13 -6.52
N ARG A 76 -13.20 -7.06 -7.46
CA ARG A 76 -12.11 -7.70 -8.16
C ARG A 76 -12.46 -7.85 -9.64
N ARG A 77 -11.50 -7.59 -10.53
CA ARG A 77 -11.61 -7.93 -11.96
C ARG A 77 -11.91 -9.45 -12.12
N PRO A 78 -12.97 -9.83 -12.85
CA PRO A 78 -13.29 -11.24 -13.08
C PRO A 78 -12.31 -11.90 -14.05
N GLY A 79 -12.35 -13.23 -14.11
CA GLY A 79 -11.78 -13.99 -15.23
C GLY A 79 -10.31 -14.39 -15.10
N LYS A 80 -9.66 -14.12 -13.96
CA LYS A 80 -8.32 -14.67 -13.70
C LYS A 80 -8.43 -16.15 -13.34
N ALA A 81 -8.25 -17.02 -14.34
CA ALA A 81 -8.15 -18.47 -14.17
C ALA A 81 -6.91 -18.83 -13.34
N LEU A 82 -7.05 -19.87 -12.52
CA LEU A 82 -5.98 -20.44 -11.69
C LEU A 82 -5.50 -21.75 -12.30
N SER A 83 -4.20 -21.98 -12.25
CA SER A 83 -3.61 -23.21 -12.78
C SER A 83 -3.99 -24.42 -11.90
N LYS A 84 -3.83 -25.61 -12.45
CA LYS A 84 -4.07 -26.86 -11.71
C LYS A 84 -3.12 -26.98 -10.52
N GLU A 85 -1.86 -26.59 -10.70
CA GLU A 85 -0.84 -26.62 -9.64
C GLU A 85 -1.22 -25.70 -8.49
N PHE A 86 -1.76 -24.52 -8.80
CA PHE A 86 -2.29 -23.61 -7.78
C PHE A 86 -3.50 -24.23 -7.06
N ALA A 87 -4.40 -24.91 -7.78
CA ALA A 87 -5.55 -25.59 -7.18
C ALA A 87 -5.12 -26.76 -6.28
N GLU A 88 -4.09 -27.53 -6.66
CA GLU A 88 -3.48 -28.57 -5.85
C GLU A 88 -2.89 -28.01 -4.55
N GLN A 89 -2.12 -26.92 -4.65
CA GLN A 89 -1.57 -26.22 -3.48
C GLN A 89 -2.69 -25.72 -2.55
N LEU A 90 -3.70 -25.05 -3.12
CA LEU A 90 -4.82 -24.52 -2.34
C LEU A 90 -5.61 -25.63 -1.65
N PHE A 91 -5.83 -26.76 -2.31
CA PHE A 91 -6.48 -27.91 -1.69
C PHE A 91 -5.67 -28.45 -0.52
N SER A 92 -4.34 -28.54 -0.65
CA SER A 92 -3.47 -28.94 0.47
C SER A 92 -3.60 -28.01 1.67
N ILE A 93 -3.72 -26.70 1.44
CA ILE A 93 -3.92 -25.71 2.50
C ILE A 93 -5.29 -25.88 3.17
N ILE A 94 -6.34 -26.10 2.38
CA ILE A 94 -7.68 -26.39 2.89
C ILE A 94 -7.68 -27.67 3.74
N SER A 95 -7.04 -28.74 3.26
CA SER A 95 -6.95 -30.01 3.98
C SER A 95 -6.16 -29.89 5.29
N GLY A 96 -5.16 -29.00 5.33
CA GLY A 96 -4.36 -28.74 6.51
C GLY A 96 -5.01 -27.81 7.55
N ASN A 97 -6.16 -27.20 7.25
CA ASN A 97 -6.85 -26.29 8.16
C ASN A 97 -8.29 -26.76 8.41
N GLU A 98 -8.52 -27.36 9.58
CA GLU A 98 -9.79 -27.99 9.92
C GLU A 98 -10.97 -27.00 9.93
N ASP A 99 -10.76 -25.77 10.43
CA ASP A 99 -11.80 -24.75 10.48
C ASP A 99 -12.21 -24.28 9.09
N VAL A 100 -11.23 -24.06 8.21
CA VAL A 100 -11.46 -23.73 6.80
C VAL A 100 -12.19 -24.87 6.10
N MET A 101 -11.75 -26.11 6.29
CA MET A 101 -12.40 -27.29 5.71
C MET A 101 -13.87 -27.40 6.15
N ARG A 102 -14.14 -27.33 7.45
CA ARG A 102 -15.50 -27.37 8.03
C ARG A 102 -16.36 -26.23 7.47
N ARG A 103 -15.81 -25.01 7.37
CA ARG A 103 -16.49 -23.86 6.77
C ARG A 103 -16.89 -24.12 5.32
N LEU A 104 -15.98 -24.63 4.49
CA LEU A 104 -16.24 -24.91 3.08
C LEU A 104 -17.21 -26.07 2.86
N ILE A 105 -17.22 -27.07 3.74
CA ILE A 105 -18.21 -28.15 3.71
C ILE A 105 -19.60 -27.59 4.02
N ARG A 106 -19.72 -26.75 5.05
CA ARG A 106 -21.00 -26.11 5.44
C ARG A 106 -21.55 -25.17 4.37
N SER A 107 -20.68 -24.51 3.60
CA SER A 107 -21.08 -23.65 2.49
C SER A 107 -21.22 -24.39 1.15
N TYR A 108 -21.10 -25.72 1.12
CA TYR A 108 -21.09 -26.55 -0.08
C TYR A 108 -20.00 -26.19 -1.12
N ALA A 109 -18.99 -25.42 -0.72
CA ALA A 109 -17.90 -24.99 -1.57
C ALA A 109 -16.75 -26.03 -1.66
N TYR A 110 -16.69 -27.00 -0.74
CA TYR A 110 -15.57 -27.96 -0.68
C TYR A 110 -15.41 -28.79 -1.96
N ALA A 111 -16.52 -29.27 -2.54
CA ALA A 111 -16.51 -30.10 -3.75
C ALA A 111 -15.81 -29.39 -4.93
N LYS A 112 -16.04 -28.09 -5.09
CA LYS A 112 -15.38 -27.25 -6.12
C LYS A 112 -13.86 -27.33 -6.05
N TYR A 113 -13.27 -27.34 -4.85
CA TYR A 113 -11.81 -27.44 -4.68
C TYR A 113 -11.28 -28.85 -4.94
N ALA A 114 -12.05 -29.87 -4.57
CA ALA A 114 -11.71 -31.26 -4.86
C ALA A 114 -11.69 -31.54 -6.38
N GLU A 115 -12.72 -31.08 -7.11
CA GLU A 115 -12.80 -31.17 -8.57
C GLU A 115 -11.65 -30.42 -9.25
N ALA A 116 -11.33 -29.22 -8.75
CA ALA A 116 -10.27 -28.40 -9.32
C ALA A 116 -8.88 -29.03 -9.18
N ARG A 117 -8.59 -29.63 -8.02
CA ARG A 117 -7.36 -30.41 -7.81
C ARG A 117 -7.22 -31.55 -8.83
N LEU A 118 -8.33 -32.20 -9.18
CA LEU A 118 -8.35 -33.29 -10.16
C LEU A 118 -8.27 -32.79 -11.61
N GLY A 119 -8.30 -31.48 -11.85
CA GLY A 119 -8.31 -30.90 -13.19
C GLY A 119 -9.67 -30.97 -13.88
N VAL A 120 -10.74 -31.34 -13.16
CA VAL A 120 -12.12 -31.43 -13.70
C VAL A 120 -12.74 -30.03 -13.84
N ARG A 121 -12.32 -29.09 -12.99
CA ARG A 121 -12.83 -27.71 -12.94
C ARG A 121 -11.69 -26.70 -12.91
N THR A 122 -11.82 -25.60 -13.64
CA THR A 122 -10.96 -24.42 -13.47
C THR A 122 -11.50 -23.53 -12.35
N LEU A 123 -10.65 -23.15 -11.40
CA LEU A 123 -10.99 -22.14 -10.40
C LEU A 123 -10.69 -20.74 -10.93
N TYR A 124 -11.57 -19.80 -10.63
CA TYR A 124 -11.32 -18.39 -10.87
C TYR A 124 -11.01 -17.66 -9.57
N ALA A 125 -10.19 -16.64 -9.70
CA ALA A 125 -9.63 -15.98 -8.56
C ALA A 125 -10.66 -15.12 -7.78
N ASP A 126 -11.72 -14.65 -8.42
CA ASP A 126 -12.88 -14.03 -7.76
C ASP A 126 -13.74 -15.06 -7.02
N GLU A 127 -13.86 -16.29 -7.52
CA GLU A 127 -14.60 -17.36 -6.84
C GLU A 127 -13.93 -17.78 -5.54
N ILE A 128 -12.60 -17.95 -5.53
CA ILE A 128 -11.90 -18.38 -4.30
C ILE A 128 -11.86 -17.26 -3.26
N LEU A 129 -11.93 -15.99 -3.70
CA LEU A 129 -11.94 -14.84 -2.79
C LEU A 129 -13.24 -14.75 -1.99
N LYS A 130 -14.38 -15.15 -2.60
CA LYS A 130 -15.67 -15.29 -1.88
C LYS A 130 -15.56 -16.25 -0.71
N ASP A 131 -14.78 -17.30 -0.89
CA ASP A 131 -14.56 -18.34 0.13
C ASP A 131 -13.43 -17.99 1.11
N GLY A 132 -12.82 -16.80 0.99
CA GLY A 132 -11.78 -16.31 1.87
C GLY A 132 -10.34 -16.62 1.42
N PHE A 133 -10.09 -16.87 0.14
CA PHE A 133 -8.73 -17.10 -0.37
C PHE A 133 -8.24 -15.97 -1.27
N CYS A 134 -7.12 -15.34 -0.90
CA CYS A 134 -6.44 -14.36 -1.72
C CYS A 134 -5.28 -15.01 -2.48
N VAL A 135 -5.21 -14.82 -3.80
CA VAL A 135 -4.15 -15.38 -4.66
C VAL A 135 -2.74 -14.99 -4.18
N ASN A 136 -2.60 -13.78 -3.64
CA ASN A 136 -1.30 -13.27 -3.21
C ASN A 136 -0.94 -13.68 -1.77
N MET A 137 -1.84 -14.37 -1.06
CA MET A 137 -1.71 -14.78 0.34
C MET A 137 -2.42 -16.12 0.58
N VAL A 138 -2.17 -17.10 -0.29
CA VAL A 138 -2.92 -18.38 -0.26
C VAL A 138 -2.76 -19.12 1.07
N ASN A 139 -1.61 -18.94 1.75
CA ASN A 139 -1.29 -19.55 3.05
C ASN A 139 -1.97 -18.86 4.24
N THR A 140 -2.69 -17.75 4.02
CA THR A 140 -3.40 -16.99 5.06
C THR A 140 -4.88 -16.96 4.70
N PRO A 141 -5.67 -18.00 5.03
CA PRO A 141 -7.09 -18.04 4.76
C PRO A 141 -7.82 -16.91 5.50
N LEU A 142 -8.48 -16.05 4.74
CA LEU A 142 -9.29 -14.95 5.23
C LEU A 142 -10.69 -15.41 5.63
N CYS A 143 -11.47 -14.50 6.22
CA CYS A 143 -12.91 -14.65 6.33
C CYS A 143 -13.56 -14.58 4.94
N PRO A 144 -14.74 -15.21 4.75
CA PRO A 144 -15.49 -15.07 3.50
C PRO A 144 -15.82 -13.60 3.22
N LEU A 145 -15.66 -13.19 1.96
CA LEU A 145 -15.87 -11.80 1.54
C LEU A 145 -17.04 -11.70 0.55
N ASN A 146 -17.74 -10.56 0.59
CA ASN A 146 -18.75 -10.25 -0.42
C ASN A 146 -18.06 -9.68 -1.68
N VAL A 147 -17.77 -10.55 -2.64
CA VAL A 147 -17.05 -10.19 -3.86
C VAL A 147 -18.01 -9.76 -4.97
N VAL A 148 -17.77 -8.56 -5.50
CA VAL A 148 -18.46 -7.97 -6.65
C VAL A 148 -17.49 -7.90 -7.82
N THR A 149 -17.95 -8.22 -9.04
CA THR A 149 -17.10 -8.22 -10.24
C THR A 149 -17.38 -7.04 -11.18
N HIS A 150 -18.54 -6.40 -11.05
CA HIS A 150 -18.91 -5.21 -11.81
C HIS A 150 -18.48 -3.92 -11.06
N LEU A 151 -17.58 -3.14 -11.65
CA LEU A 151 -16.98 -1.99 -10.96
C LEU A 151 -18.00 -0.89 -10.62
N GLN A 152 -18.92 -0.59 -11.54
CA GLN A 152 -19.98 0.41 -11.30
C GLN A 152 -20.90 -0.01 -10.13
N GLU A 153 -21.29 -1.28 -10.06
CA GLU A 153 -22.19 -1.77 -9.00
C GLU A 153 -21.53 -1.68 -7.62
N ALA A 154 -20.22 -1.95 -7.60
CA ALA A 154 -19.40 -1.88 -6.41
C ALA A 154 -19.26 -0.43 -5.89
N THR A 155 -19.03 0.53 -6.79
CA THR A 155 -18.56 1.89 -6.43
C THR A 155 -19.63 2.98 -6.50
N TYR A 156 -20.70 2.80 -7.29
CA TYR A 156 -21.68 3.87 -7.56
C TYR A 156 -22.35 4.41 -6.30
N ARG A 157 -22.71 3.54 -5.34
CA ARG A 157 -23.36 3.93 -4.08
C ARG A 157 -22.45 3.85 -2.85
N ALA A 158 -21.15 3.68 -3.03
CA ALA A 158 -20.21 3.57 -1.92
C ALA A 158 -20.10 4.90 -1.16
N ASP A 159 -19.91 4.84 0.15
CA ASP A 159 -19.62 6.00 0.99
C ASP A 159 -18.11 6.08 1.26
N ILE A 160 -17.50 4.91 1.51
CA ILE A 160 -16.06 4.76 1.70
C ILE A 160 -15.53 3.80 0.65
N VAL A 161 -14.48 4.20 -0.05
CA VAL A 161 -13.78 3.40 -1.04
C VAL A 161 -12.37 3.15 -0.54
N ILE A 162 -11.98 1.88 -0.39
CA ILE A 162 -10.62 1.50 -0.04
C ILE A 162 -9.87 1.22 -1.34
N ASN A 163 -8.91 2.06 -1.71
CA ASN A 163 -8.05 1.78 -2.87
C ASN A 163 -6.94 0.79 -2.47
N GLY A 164 -7.14 -0.48 -2.81
CA GLY A 164 -6.18 -1.58 -2.63
C GLY A 164 -5.39 -1.92 -3.89
N LEU A 165 -5.43 -1.08 -4.92
CA LEU A 165 -4.68 -1.23 -6.16
C LEU A 165 -3.20 -0.87 -5.98
N PRO A 166 -2.29 -1.39 -6.82
CA PRO A 166 -0.97 -0.77 -6.97
C PRO A 166 -1.10 0.64 -7.56
N SER A 167 -0.12 1.50 -7.29
CA SER A 167 -0.10 2.88 -7.81
C SER A 167 -0.22 2.93 -9.33
N THR A 168 0.47 2.04 -10.04
CA THR A 168 0.47 1.90 -11.51
C THR A 168 -0.88 1.54 -12.14
N GLU A 169 -1.83 1.01 -11.37
CA GLU A 169 -3.20 0.73 -11.85
C GLU A 169 -4.23 1.76 -11.35
N THR A 170 -3.84 2.60 -10.38
CA THR A 170 -4.77 3.47 -9.65
C THR A 170 -5.45 4.46 -10.62
N ARG A 171 -4.69 5.19 -11.44
CA ARG A 171 -5.22 6.18 -12.38
C ARG A 171 -6.29 5.58 -13.30
N LYS A 172 -5.95 4.54 -14.05
CA LYS A 172 -6.85 3.89 -15.03
C LYS A 172 -8.17 3.43 -14.41
N VAL A 173 -8.14 2.85 -13.21
CA VAL A 173 -9.37 2.36 -12.56
C VAL A 173 -10.18 3.53 -12.02
N PHE A 174 -9.54 4.55 -11.45
CA PHE A 174 -10.24 5.72 -10.91
C PHE A 174 -10.80 6.65 -11.99
N GLU A 175 -10.23 6.67 -13.20
CA GLU A 175 -10.85 7.31 -14.38
C GLU A 175 -12.22 6.69 -14.71
N GLU A 176 -12.29 5.36 -14.73
CA GLU A 176 -13.55 4.63 -14.95
C GLU A 176 -14.56 4.90 -13.83
N ILE A 177 -14.10 4.87 -12.56
CA ILE A 177 -14.93 5.18 -11.40
C ILE A 177 -15.44 6.64 -11.45
N GLY A 178 -14.60 7.58 -11.87
CA GLY A 178 -14.94 8.99 -12.04
C GLY A 178 -16.12 9.19 -12.99
N ASN A 179 -16.22 8.40 -14.06
CA ASN A 179 -17.36 8.42 -14.97
C ASN A 179 -18.67 8.10 -14.25
N PHE A 180 -18.67 7.07 -13.38
CA PHE A 180 -19.85 6.69 -12.61
C PHE A 180 -20.22 7.73 -11.55
N TRP A 181 -19.24 8.36 -10.91
CA TRP A 181 -19.49 9.38 -9.89
C TRP A 181 -19.96 10.71 -10.45
N ARG A 182 -19.61 11.05 -11.70
CA ARG A 182 -20.16 12.25 -12.37
C ARG A 182 -21.67 12.17 -12.57
N GLU A 183 -22.22 10.97 -12.74
CA GLU A 183 -23.66 10.74 -12.92
C GLU A 183 -24.40 10.49 -11.58
N ARG A 184 -23.65 10.31 -10.49
CA ARG A 184 -24.20 10.00 -9.18
C ARG A 184 -24.93 11.20 -8.58
N GLN A 185 -26.03 10.90 -7.90
CA GLN A 185 -26.71 11.85 -7.02
C GLN A 185 -26.23 11.72 -5.58
N GLY A 186 -26.05 12.86 -4.90
CA GLY A 186 -25.69 12.93 -3.49
C GLY A 186 -24.19 13.11 -3.22
N MET A 187 -23.78 12.83 -1.98
CA MET A 187 -22.42 13.08 -1.53
C MET A 187 -21.41 12.13 -2.20
N LEU A 188 -20.28 12.70 -2.64
CA LEU A 188 -19.12 11.95 -3.13
C LEU A 188 -18.51 11.10 -2.02
N PRO A 189 -17.93 9.94 -2.35
CA PRO A 189 -17.28 9.09 -1.35
C PRO A 189 -15.98 9.69 -0.83
N VAL A 190 -15.51 9.11 0.27
CA VAL A 190 -14.14 9.29 0.78
C VAL A 190 -13.32 8.07 0.36
N VAL A 191 -12.10 8.30 -0.10
CA VAL A 191 -11.18 7.26 -0.50
C VAL A 191 -10.07 7.11 0.55
N ILE A 192 -9.84 5.89 1.03
CA ILE A 192 -8.64 5.54 1.80
C ILE A 192 -7.72 4.75 0.87
N SER A 193 -6.63 5.38 0.46
CA SER A 193 -5.62 4.79 -0.41
C SER A 193 -4.59 3.99 0.37
N LEU A 194 -4.44 2.73 -0.03
CA LEU A 194 -3.40 1.83 0.45
C LEU A 194 -2.26 1.68 -0.58
N ALA A 195 -2.39 2.33 -1.74
CA ALA A 195 -1.46 2.24 -2.84
C ALA A 195 -0.13 2.89 -2.47
N LYS A 196 0.97 2.18 -2.68
CA LYS A 196 2.34 2.66 -2.41
C LYS A 196 3.08 2.80 -3.74
N GLY A 197 3.78 3.91 -3.95
CA GLY A 197 4.45 4.23 -5.22
C GLY A 197 4.08 5.64 -5.70
N VAL A 198 4.77 6.11 -6.75
CA VAL A 198 4.59 7.44 -7.34
C VAL A 198 4.69 7.36 -8.85
N GLU A 199 4.16 8.36 -9.56
CA GLU A 199 4.38 8.58 -11.00
C GLU A 199 5.16 9.89 -11.18
N CYS A 200 6.02 9.95 -12.19
CA CYS A 200 6.68 11.20 -12.60
C CYS A 200 6.08 11.68 -13.93
N VAL A 201 5.78 12.97 -14.00
CA VAL A 201 5.31 13.66 -15.20
C VAL A 201 6.32 14.73 -15.54
N LEU A 202 6.89 14.68 -16.74
CA LEU A 202 7.98 15.58 -17.16
C LEU A 202 7.49 16.85 -17.87
N GLN A 203 6.24 16.89 -18.30
CA GLN A 203 5.69 17.99 -19.10
C GLN A 203 4.33 18.45 -18.55
N PRO A 204 4.02 19.76 -18.60
CA PRO A 204 4.85 20.86 -19.10
C PRO A 204 6.05 21.19 -18.19
N HIS A 205 6.07 20.69 -16.96
CA HIS A 205 7.19 20.80 -16.01
C HIS A 205 7.30 19.52 -15.18
N PRO A 206 8.51 19.14 -14.74
CA PRO A 206 8.76 17.90 -14.01
C PRO A 206 8.16 17.91 -12.62
N HIS A 207 7.31 16.93 -12.30
CA HIS A 207 6.71 16.78 -10.99
C HIS A 207 6.31 15.34 -10.68
N ILE A 208 6.15 15.05 -9.39
CA ILE A 208 5.67 13.77 -8.88
C ILE A 208 4.17 13.84 -8.59
N LEU A 209 3.49 12.77 -8.97
CA LEU A 209 2.12 12.47 -8.59
C LEU A 209 2.12 11.40 -7.50
N THR A 210 1.48 11.70 -6.38
CA THR A 210 1.22 10.75 -5.31
C THR A 210 -0.12 10.02 -5.53
N PRO A 211 -0.34 8.84 -4.93
CA PRO A 211 -1.57 8.07 -5.11
C PRO A 211 -2.87 8.84 -4.88
N CYS A 212 -2.96 9.67 -3.83
CA CYS A 212 -4.12 10.51 -3.55
C CYS A 212 -4.31 11.58 -4.64
N MET A 213 -3.23 12.17 -5.16
CA MET A 213 -3.31 13.10 -6.29
C MET A 213 -3.75 12.40 -7.59
N MET A 214 -3.29 11.17 -7.84
CA MET A 214 -3.78 10.36 -8.96
C MET A 214 -5.28 10.13 -8.86
N ILE A 215 -5.79 9.77 -7.67
CA ILE A 215 -7.22 9.57 -7.42
C ILE A 215 -8.00 10.87 -7.64
N HIS A 216 -7.53 11.97 -7.05
CA HIS A 216 -8.12 13.31 -7.20
C HIS A 216 -8.30 13.68 -8.67
N GLN A 217 -7.22 13.61 -9.45
CA GLN A 217 -7.21 13.95 -10.88
C GLN A 217 -8.08 13.00 -11.71
N ALA A 218 -7.93 11.69 -11.50
CA ALA A 218 -8.60 10.67 -12.30
C ALA A 218 -10.12 10.63 -12.07
N ALA A 219 -10.55 10.73 -10.81
CA ALA A 219 -11.96 10.57 -10.44
C ALA A 219 -12.71 11.91 -10.28
N GLY A 220 -12.00 13.05 -10.32
CA GLY A 220 -12.59 14.36 -10.06
C GLY A 220 -13.10 14.53 -8.62
N LEU A 221 -12.50 13.81 -7.67
CA LEU A 221 -12.82 13.93 -6.24
C LEU A 221 -12.09 15.12 -5.63
N PRO A 222 -12.67 15.89 -4.69
CA PRO A 222 -11.91 16.82 -3.88
C PRO A 222 -10.72 16.13 -3.19
N LEU A 223 -9.54 16.75 -3.17
CA LEU A 223 -8.35 16.16 -2.54
C LEU A 223 -8.58 15.93 -1.04
N GLU A 224 -9.39 16.76 -0.39
CA GLU A 224 -9.81 16.55 1.01
C GLU A 224 -10.48 15.18 1.24
N ASN A 225 -11.13 14.59 0.22
CA ASN A 225 -11.75 13.28 0.29
C ASN A 225 -10.78 12.13 0.03
N CYS A 226 -9.50 12.40 -0.23
CA CYS A 226 -8.48 11.39 -0.48
C CYS A 226 -7.56 11.28 0.73
N LEU A 227 -7.61 10.15 1.41
CA LEU A 227 -6.74 9.81 2.54
C LEU A 227 -5.73 8.74 2.13
N TYR A 228 -4.60 8.70 2.82
CA TYR A 228 -3.60 7.64 2.66
C TYR A 228 -3.41 6.88 3.97
N LEU A 229 -3.31 5.56 3.89
CA LEU A 229 -2.99 4.71 5.04
C LEU A 229 -1.69 3.92 4.78
N GLY A 230 -0.66 4.21 5.59
CA GLY A 230 0.67 3.61 5.49
C GLY A 230 1.28 3.30 6.85
N GLY A 231 2.31 2.44 6.89
CA GLY A 231 2.94 2.00 8.14
C GLY A 231 3.51 0.58 8.07
N PRO A 232 4.20 0.11 9.13
CA PRO A 232 4.72 -1.24 9.25
C PRO A 232 3.57 -2.25 9.44
N ASN A 233 2.96 -2.66 8.33
CA ASN A 233 1.71 -3.41 8.32
C ASN A 233 1.70 -4.52 7.26
N ILE A 234 2.58 -5.51 7.40
CA ILE A 234 2.61 -6.67 6.49
C ILE A 234 1.25 -7.39 6.54
N ALA A 235 0.61 -7.51 5.38
CA ALA A 235 -0.78 -7.95 5.26
C ALA A 235 -1.09 -9.28 5.98
N ALA A 236 -0.27 -10.31 5.76
CA ALA A 236 -0.46 -11.61 6.41
C ALA A 236 -0.37 -11.52 7.94
N GLU A 237 0.68 -10.87 8.44
CA GLU A 237 0.95 -10.72 9.88
C GLU A 237 -0.17 -9.91 10.56
N VAL A 238 -0.64 -8.84 9.92
CA VAL A 238 -1.79 -8.05 10.40
C VAL A 238 -3.06 -8.90 10.52
N TYR A 239 -3.32 -9.77 9.54
CA TYR A 239 -4.50 -10.63 9.56
C TYR A 239 -4.38 -11.75 10.60
N ASP A 240 -3.18 -12.29 10.79
CA ASP A 240 -2.87 -13.30 11.79
C ASP A 240 -2.87 -12.74 13.24
N GLY A 241 -3.11 -11.42 13.38
CA GLY A 241 -3.27 -10.76 14.66
C GLY A 241 -1.96 -10.29 15.29
N GLU A 242 -0.88 -10.23 14.53
CA GLU A 242 0.38 -9.64 14.98
C GLU A 242 0.24 -8.13 15.23
N TYR A 243 1.09 -7.61 16.11
CA TYR A 243 1.08 -6.18 16.43
C TYR A 243 1.60 -5.37 15.25
N ALA A 244 0.75 -4.51 14.71
CA ALA A 244 1.08 -3.59 13.64
C ALA A 244 0.55 -2.20 13.93
N ASN A 245 1.13 -1.22 13.23
CA ASN A 245 0.63 0.14 13.30
C ASN A 245 0.61 0.83 11.93
N ALA A 246 -0.20 1.88 11.85
CA ALA A 246 -0.32 2.70 10.65
C ALA A 246 -0.61 4.17 11.01
N ARG A 247 -0.36 5.03 10.02
CA ARG A 247 -0.80 6.42 9.98
C ARG A 247 -1.90 6.55 8.95
N LEU A 248 -2.98 7.22 9.31
CA LEU A 248 -4.01 7.69 8.37
C LEU A 248 -3.82 9.19 8.14
N CYS A 249 -3.46 9.55 6.92
CA CYS A 249 -3.08 10.90 6.52
C CYS A 249 -4.11 11.55 5.60
N GLY A 250 -4.30 12.86 5.72
CA GLY A 250 -5.17 13.67 4.85
C GLY A 250 -5.95 14.74 5.61
N ALA A 251 -7.19 15.02 5.22
CA ALA A 251 -7.98 16.10 5.81
C ALA A 251 -8.57 15.74 7.19
N ASP A 252 -8.54 16.69 8.14
CA ASP A 252 -9.03 16.55 9.53
C ASP A 252 -10.46 16.01 9.63
N LYS A 253 -11.35 16.51 8.76
CA LYS A 253 -12.77 16.13 8.68
C LYS A 253 -12.95 14.62 8.60
N TRP A 254 -12.07 13.93 7.88
CA TRP A 254 -12.18 12.51 7.59
C TRP A 254 -11.18 11.68 8.38
N ARG A 255 -9.91 12.10 8.47
CA ARG A 255 -8.82 11.29 9.04
C ARG A 255 -9.05 10.93 10.51
N LYS A 256 -9.57 11.85 11.33
CA LYS A 256 -9.75 11.61 12.77
C LYS A 256 -10.82 10.54 13.04
N PRO A 257 -12.07 10.69 12.57
CA PRO A 257 -13.09 9.66 12.79
C PRO A 257 -12.75 8.33 12.09
N LEU A 258 -12.14 8.38 10.90
CA LEU A 258 -11.77 7.16 10.19
C LEU A 258 -10.60 6.42 10.84
N ALA A 259 -9.61 7.12 11.42
CA ALA A 259 -8.51 6.49 12.15
C ALA A 259 -9.03 5.68 13.34
N GLU A 260 -10.02 6.22 14.08
CA GLU A 260 -10.64 5.52 15.20
C GLU A 260 -11.50 4.34 14.76
N PHE A 261 -12.18 4.47 13.62
CA PHE A 261 -12.97 3.40 13.01
C PHE A 261 -12.11 2.22 12.55
N VAL A 262 -10.99 2.48 11.88
CA VAL A 262 -10.12 1.39 11.36
C VAL A 262 -9.24 0.77 12.45
N ARG A 263 -9.14 1.40 13.62
CA ARG A 263 -8.32 0.92 14.74
C ARG A 263 -8.86 -0.40 15.30
N GLN A 264 -7.95 -1.34 15.52
CA GLN A 264 -8.22 -2.63 16.16
C GLN A 264 -7.29 -2.87 17.34
N ARG A 265 -7.56 -3.91 18.13
CA ARG A 265 -6.77 -4.27 19.32
C ARG A 265 -5.27 -4.42 19.02
N ASN A 266 -4.93 -5.13 17.95
CA ASN A 266 -3.54 -5.39 17.54
C ASN A 266 -3.10 -4.56 16.32
N PHE A 267 -3.98 -3.69 15.82
CA PHE A 267 -3.69 -2.78 14.71
C PHE A 267 -3.97 -1.33 15.11
N ALA A 268 -2.93 -0.66 15.59
CA ALA A 268 -3.03 0.73 16.03
C ALA A 268 -2.96 1.68 14.84
N VAL A 269 -3.95 2.58 14.71
CA VAL A 269 -3.95 3.60 13.65
C VAL A 269 -4.00 4.98 14.26
N TRP A 270 -2.99 5.81 13.96
CA TRP A 270 -2.93 7.20 14.41
C TRP A 270 -3.17 8.15 13.24
N ASP A 271 -3.79 9.28 13.47
CA ASP A 271 -3.97 10.31 12.46
C ASP A 271 -2.67 11.14 12.26
N ASN A 272 -2.48 11.66 11.04
CA ASN A 272 -1.47 12.68 10.73
C ASN A 272 -2.00 13.61 9.63
N SER A 273 -1.66 14.90 9.65
CA SER A 273 -2.03 15.84 8.58
C SER A 273 -1.06 15.81 7.39
N ASP A 274 0.16 15.31 7.59
CA ASP A 274 1.18 15.24 6.54
C ASP A 274 0.91 14.07 5.57
N LEU A 275 0.15 14.36 4.51
CA LEU A 275 -0.15 13.39 3.46
C LEU A 275 1.06 13.09 2.58
N ILE A 276 1.74 14.14 2.13
CA ILE A 276 2.79 14.08 1.12
C ILE A 276 3.97 13.22 1.59
N THR A 277 4.48 13.47 2.81
CA THR A 277 5.64 12.72 3.32
C THR A 277 5.34 11.23 3.37
N HIS A 278 4.13 10.85 3.82
CA HIS A 278 3.73 9.45 3.96
C HIS A 278 3.58 8.73 2.62
N GLU A 279 3.04 9.40 1.61
CA GLU A 279 2.90 8.83 0.26
C GLU A 279 4.27 8.69 -0.44
N VAL A 280 5.09 9.74 -0.39
CA VAL A 280 6.45 9.75 -0.97
C VAL A 280 7.31 8.68 -0.32
N MET A 281 7.30 8.59 1.02
CA MET A 281 8.00 7.56 1.77
C MET A 281 7.52 6.15 1.40
N GLY A 282 6.22 5.96 1.18
CA GLY A 282 5.63 4.72 0.70
C GLY A 282 6.21 4.24 -0.64
N GLY A 283 6.53 5.18 -1.54
CA GLY A 283 7.26 4.92 -2.79
C GLY A 283 8.74 4.64 -2.57
N LEU A 284 9.44 5.54 -1.88
CA LEU A 284 10.89 5.46 -1.65
C LEU A 284 11.30 4.17 -0.94
N LYS A 285 10.53 3.71 0.05
CA LYS A 285 10.87 2.48 0.78
C LYS A 285 10.91 1.24 -0.12
N ASN A 286 10.13 1.23 -1.21
CA ASN A 286 10.15 0.14 -2.20
C ASN A 286 11.40 0.23 -3.10
N VAL A 287 11.85 1.44 -3.42
CA VAL A 287 13.12 1.68 -4.14
C VAL A 287 14.28 1.13 -3.32
N TYR A 288 14.43 1.60 -2.08
CA TYR A 288 15.57 1.23 -1.25
C TYR A 288 15.50 -0.21 -0.74
N ALA A 289 14.32 -0.83 -0.70
CA ALA A 289 14.21 -2.27 -0.46
C ALA A 289 14.90 -3.09 -1.56
N ILE A 290 14.85 -2.69 -2.84
CA ILE A 290 15.59 -3.39 -3.91
C ILE A 290 17.09 -3.34 -3.62
N GLY A 291 17.63 -2.16 -3.30
CA GLY A 291 19.05 -2.04 -2.98
C GLY A 291 19.46 -2.80 -1.72
N ALA A 292 18.60 -2.88 -0.71
CA ALA A 292 18.86 -3.73 0.47
C ALA A 292 19.00 -5.21 0.09
N GLY A 293 18.15 -5.70 -0.82
CA GLY A 293 18.27 -7.05 -1.38
C GLY A 293 19.57 -7.27 -2.17
N LEU A 294 20.00 -6.30 -2.98
CA LEU A 294 21.27 -6.36 -3.70
C LEU A 294 22.46 -6.41 -2.74
N VAL A 295 22.48 -5.54 -1.71
CA VAL A 295 23.51 -5.57 -0.66
C VAL A 295 23.51 -6.91 0.05
N ALA A 296 22.35 -7.45 0.40
CA ALA A 296 22.23 -8.76 1.04
C ALA A 296 22.84 -9.88 0.18
N ALA A 297 22.59 -9.89 -1.13
CA ALA A 297 23.19 -10.85 -2.05
C ALA A 297 24.72 -10.70 -2.13
N VAL A 298 25.20 -9.50 -2.45
CA VAL A 298 26.62 -9.24 -2.75
C VAL A 298 27.51 -9.41 -1.50
N THR A 299 26.97 -9.15 -0.32
CA THR A 299 27.70 -9.22 0.96
C THR A 299 27.42 -10.49 1.76
N GLN A 300 26.71 -11.47 1.17
CA GLN A 300 26.33 -12.72 1.84
C GLN A 300 25.62 -12.48 3.18
N GLU A 301 24.57 -11.65 3.15
CA GLU A 301 23.71 -11.32 4.29
C GLU A 301 24.41 -10.59 5.45
N SER A 302 25.57 -9.95 5.21
CA SER A 302 26.31 -9.16 6.20
C SER A 302 25.42 -8.14 6.91
N ALA A 303 25.21 -8.34 8.21
CA ALA A 303 24.40 -7.43 9.04
C ALA A 303 24.99 -6.01 9.06
N THR A 304 26.31 -5.89 9.15
CA THR A 304 27.03 -4.60 9.14
C THR A 304 26.81 -3.87 7.82
N SER A 305 26.95 -4.54 6.68
CA SER A 305 26.77 -3.90 5.37
C SER A 305 25.33 -3.44 5.14
N LYS A 306 24.35 -4.25 5.59
CA LYS A 306 22.93 -3.86 5.55
C LYS A 306 22.63 -2.67 6.46
N ALA A 307 23.26 -2.58 7.63
CA ALA A 307 23.11 -1.44 8.54
C ALA A 307 23.71 -0.14 7.98
N VAL A 308 24.90 -0.22 7.35
CA VAL A 308 25.50 0.92 6.64
C VAL A 308 24.61 1.38 5.50
N TYR A 309 24.13 0.44 4.67
CA TYR A 309 23.18 0.75 3.60
C TYR A 309 21.91 1.42 4.14
N PHE A 310 21.36 0.92 5.25
CA PHE A 310 20.18 1.50 5.90
C PHE A 310 20.40 2.97 6.28
N ALA A 311 21.53 3.31 6.89
CA ALA A 311 21.84 4.70 7.26
C ALA A 311 21.91 5.62 6.02
N HIS A 312 22.61 5.18 4.96
CA HIS A 312 22.76 5.97 3.73
C HIS A 312 21.42 6.14 3.01
N CYS A 313 20.64 5.07 2.85
CA CYS A 313 19.36 5.18 2.15
C CYS A 313 18.36 6.05 2.93
N THR A 314 18.34 5.97 4.27
CA THR A 314 17.48 6.86 5.07
C THR A 314 17.85 8.32 4.90
N SER A 315 19.13 8.63 4.67
CA SER A 315 19.57 9.98 4.37
C SER A 315 19.01 10.45 3.02
N GLU A 316 19.17 9.67 1.95
CA GLU A 316 18.59 10.02 0.64
C GLU A 316 17.07 10.18 0.70
N MET A 317 16.39 9.34 1.49
CA MET A 317 14.94 9.48 1.72
C MET A 317 14.58 10.82 2.36
N ILE A 318 15.33 11.25 3.39
CA ILE A 318 15.13 12.54 4.06
C ILE A 318 15.39 13.69 3.09
N PHE A 319 16.42 13.61 2.26
CA PHE A 319 16.70 14.63 1.26
C PHE A 319 15.53 14.79 0.28
N ILE A 320 15.09 13.68 -0.32
CA ILE A 320 14.01 13.68 -1.32
C ILE A 320 12.69 14.19 -0.71
N THR A 321 12.37 13.84 0.54
CA THR A 321 11.14 14.34 1.17
C THR A 321 11.21 15.85 1.44
N HIS A 322 12.36 16.41 1.83
CA HIS A 322 12.51 17.86 2.01
C HIS A 322 12.56 18.64 0.70
N LEU A 323 13.01 18.01 -0.38
CA LEU A 323 12.90 18.58 -1.73
C LEU A 323 11.42 18.74 -2.13
N LEU A 324 10.58 17.78 -1.76
CA LEU A 324 9.17 17.72 -2.15
C LEU A 324 8.22 18.42 -1.16
N ALA A 325 8.53 18.47 0.14
CA ALA A 325 7.66 19.03 1.17
C ALA A 325 8.38 20.09 2.02
N GLU A 326 7.69 21.19 2.34
CA GLU A 326 8.28 22.32 3.08
C GLU A 326 8.66 21.93 4.52
N LYS A 327 7.79 21.17 5.19
CA LYS A 327 7.93 20.77 6.60
C LYS A 327 7.54 19.31 6.79
N PRO A 328 8.30 18.37 6.19
CA PRO A 328 7.97 16.96 6.25
C PRO A 328 8.06 16.43 7.68
N GLU A 329 7.22 15.45 8.02
CA GLU A 329 7.40 14.67 9.24
C GLU A 329 8.79 14.03 9.23
N ARG A 330 9.45 14.07 10.39
CA ARG A 330 10.76 13.43 10.57
C ARG A 330 10.64 11.94 10.27
N LEU A 331 11.68 11.38 9.65
CA LEU A 331 11.81 9.93 9.46
C LEU A 331 12.06 9.23 10.80
N ALA A 332 10.98 9.03 11.56
CA ALA A 332 10.99 8.47 12.90
C ALA A 332 9.71 7.66 13.14
N GLY A 333 9.70 6.89 14.23
CA GLY A 333 8.52 6.12 14.64
C GLY A 333 7.98 5.23 13.51
N PRO A 334 6.67 5.29 13.17
CA PRO A 334 6.07 4.44 12.15
C PRO A 334 6.70 4.54 10.74
N LEU A 335 7.16 5.72 10.30
CA LEU A 335 7.79 5.89 8.98
C LEU A 335 9.11 5.14 8.89
N LEU A 336 9.93 5.26 9.93
CA LEU A 336 11.20 4.54 10.03
C LEU A 336 10.96 3.03 10.15
N ALA A 337 9.95 2.62 10.91
CA ALA A 337 9.58 1.22 11.07
C ALA A 337 9.06 0.57 9.78
N ASP A 338 8.20 1.25 8.99
CA ASP A 338 7.74 0.74 7.68
C ASP A 338 8.94 0.59 6.71
N THR A 339 9.86 1.55 6.75
CA THR A 339 11.10 1.48 5.97
C THR A 339 11.92 0.26 6.39
N TYR A 340 12.22 0.12 7.67
CA TYR A 340 13.01 -0.98 8.22
C TYR A 340 12.42 -2.35 7.86
N VAL A 341 11.14 -2.58 8.13
CA VAL A 341 10.51 -3.88 7.88
C VAL A 341 10.48 -4.22 6.39
N THR A 342 10.33 -3.22 5.51
CA THR A 342 10.29 -3.43 4.06
C THR A 342 11.66 -3.77 3.49
N LEU A 343 12.73 -3.20 4.06
CA LEU A 343 14.11 -3.52 3.70
C LEU A 343 14.50 -4.94 4.14
N LEU A 344 13.94 -5.43 5.25
CA LEU A 344 14.15 -6.80 5.72
C LEU A 344 13.39 -7.85 4.89
N LYS A 345 12.13 -7.56 4.56
CA LYS A 345 11.20 -8.53 3.97
C LYS A 345 10.26 -7.85 3.01
N GLY A 346 10.02 -8.48 1.86
CA GLY A 346 9.04 -8.01 0.90
C GLY A 346 9.35 -8.45 -0.52
N ARG A 347 8.47 -8.08 -1.46
CA ARG A 347 8.65 -8.39 -2.88
C ARG A 347 9.86 -7.64 -3.48
N ASN A 348 10.06 -6.38 -3.10
CA ASN A 348 11.16 -5.54 -3.59
C ASN A 348 12.54 -6.02 -3.06
N ALA A 349 12.66 -6.27 -1.75
CA ALA A 349 13.88 -6.83 -1.16
C ALA A 349 14.20 -8.23 -1.71
N TRP A 350 13.19 -9.09 -1.86
CA TRP A 350 13.36 -10.38 -2.53
C TRP A 350 13.86 -10.22 -3.96
N TYR A 351 13.30 -9.28 -4.73
CA TYR A 351 13.70 -9.04 -6.11
C TYR A 351 15.16 -8.60 -6.20
N GLY A 352 15.59 -7.65 -5.36
CA GLY A 352 16.99 -7.25 -5.24
C GLY A 352 17.93 -8.41 -4.91
N LEU A 353 17.54 -9.27 -3.96
CA LEU A 353 18.29 -10.47 -3.59
C LEU A 353 18.44 -11.44 -4.77
N GLN A 354 17.36 -11.67 -5.52
CA GLN A 354 17.40 -12.55 -6.70
C GLN A 354 18.24 -11.96 -7.84
N LEU A 355 18.19 -10.64 -8.05
CA LEU A 355 19.06 -9.96 -9.02
C LEU A 355 20.53 -10.10 -8.63
N GLY A 356 20.89 -9.85 -7.37
CA GLY A 356 22.27 -9.97 -6.90
C GLY A 356 22.81 -11.40 -6.97
N ASN A 357 21.94 -12.39 -6.76
CA ASN A 357 22.26 -13.81 -6.92
C ASN A 357 22.22 -14.29 -8.38
N LYS A 358 21.94 -13.41 -9.35
CA LYS A 358 21.80 -13.72 -10.79
C LYS A 358 20.70 -14.75 -11.11
N ALA A 359 19.73 -14.92 -10.21
CA ALA A 359 18.56 -15.78 -10.40
C ALA A 359 17.46 -15.07 -11.21
N LEU A 360 17.44 -13.73 -11.18
CA LEU A 360 16.65 -12.88 -12.05
C LEU A 360 17.56 -11.94 -12.84
N THR A 361 17.02 -11.40 -13.92
CA THR A 361 17.66 -10.35 -14.73
C THR A 361 16.69 -9.18 -14.90
N PRO A 362 17.17 -7.92 -15.01
CA PRO A 362 16.30 -6.75 -15.23
C PRO A 362 15.38 -6.87 -16.45
N GLU A 363 15.78 -7.66 -17.45
CA GLU A 363 15.01 -7.99 -18.66
C GLU A 363 13.65 -8.63 -18.39
N MET A 364 13.51 -9.31 -17.25
CA MET A 364 12.26 -9.98 -16.88
C MET A 364 11.15 -8.98 -16.51
N GLY A 365 11.48 -7.70 -16.38
CA GLY A 365 10.55 -6.62 -16.13
C GLY A 365 9.99 -6.61 -14.71
N GLU A 366 8.97 -5.80 -14.51
CA GLU A 366 8.41 -5.55 -13.18
C GLU A 366 7.31 -6.51 -12.75
N ASN A 367 6.73 -7.30 -13.65
CA ASN A 367 5.70 -8.28 -13.29
C ASN A 367 6.26 -9.70 -13.30
N ILE A 368 6.63 -10.19 -12.12
CA ILE A 368 7.26 -11.51 -11.99
C ILE A 368 6.19 -12.59 -11.82
N PRO A 369 6.14 -13.62 -12.70
CA PRO A 369 5.21 -14.73 -12.56
C PRO A 369 5.27 -15.36 -11.16
N GLY A 370 4.11 -15.56 -10.53
CA GLY A 370 4.00 -16.11 -9.17
C GLY A 370 4.34 -15.15 -8.02
N LYS A 371 4.94 -13.99 -8.29
CA LYS A 371 5.24 -12.96 -7.26
C LYS A 371 4.41 -11.68 -7.43
N GLY A 372 4.05 -11.34 -8.66
CA GLY A 372 3.33 -10.13 -9.03
C GLY A 372 4.26 -8.94 -9.27
N MET A 373 3.67 -7.74 -9.24
CA MET A 373 4.35 -6.49 -9.59
C MET A 373 5.37 -6.04 -8.53
N ILE A 374 6.58 -5.68 -8.98
CA ILE A 374 7.69 -5.11 -8.22
C ILE A 374 7.67 -3.59 -8.39
N GLN A 375 6.82 -2.93 -7.59
CA GLN A 375 6.58 -1.48 -7.70
C GLN A 375 7.84 -0.61 -7.50
N GLY A 376 8.88 -1.15 -6.84
CA GLY A 376 10.15 -0.45 -6.66
C GLY A 376 10.85 -0.12 -7.98
N ILE A 377 10.67 -0.92 -9.05
CA ILE A 377 11.31 -0.66 -10.36
C ILE A 377 10.73 0.62 -10.99
N SER A 378 9.40 0.70 -11.07
CA SER A 378 8.68 1.90 -11.51
C SER A 378 9.03 3.12 -10.65
N ALA A 379 9.10 2.96 -9.32
CA ALA A 379 9.45 4.06 -8.41
C ALA A 379 10.91 4.54 -8.60
N VAL A 380 11.87 3.65 -8.88
CA VAL A 380 13.25 4.04 -9.21
C VAL A 380 13.26 4.94 -10.43
N GLY A 381 12.53 4.58 -11.49
CA GLY A 381 12.42 5.40 -12.70
C GLY A 381 11.83 6.77 -12.39
N ALA A 382 10.66 6.80 -11.73
CA ALA A 382 9.98 8.05 -11.41
C ALA A 382 10.83 9.04 -10.57
N PHE A 383 11.51 8.56 -9.53
CA PHE A 383 12.38 9.45 -8.74
C PHE A 383 13.65 9.83 -9.50
N TYR A 384 14.25 8.93 -10.27
CA TYR A 384 15.42 9.25 -11.08
C TYR A 384 15.10 10.32 -12.13
N ASP A 385 14.00 10.16 -12.87
CA ASP A 385 13.57 11.08 -13.92
C ASP A 385 13.32 12.48 -13.35
N LEU A 386 12.65 12.58 -12.19
CA LEU A 386 12.46 13.87 -11.51
C LEU A 386 13.81 14.51 -11.13
N LEU A 387 14.66 13.77 -10.41
CA LEU A 387 15.87 14.30 -9.78
C LEU A 387 17.03 14.54 -10.76
N SER A 388 16.93 14.01 -11.98
CA SER A 388 17.91 14.21 -13.05
C SER A 388 17.51 15.30 -14.04
N HIS A 389 16.28 15.82 -13.94
CA HIS A 389 15.74 16.76 -14.90
C HIS A 389 16.42 18.14 -14.81
N SER A 390 16.75 18.73 -15.96
CA SER A 390 17.53 19.98 -16.04
C SER A 390 16.90 21.18 -15.32
N GLU A 391 15.58 21.16 -15.14
CA GLU A 391 14.79 22.21 -14.46
C GLU A 391 14.72 22.04 -12.93
N THR A 392 15.39 21.03 -12.38
CA THR A 392 15.35 20.73 -10.93
C THR A 392 16.66 20.97 -10.16
N PRO A 393 17.57 21.87 -10.58
CA PRO A 393 18.88 21.98 -9.93
C PRO A 393 18.76 22.47 -8.48
N VAL A 394 19.60 21.91 -7.62
CA VAL A 394 19.79 22.35 -6.22
C VAL A 394 21.21 22.89 -6.04
N GLU A 395 21.42 23.69 -5.01
CA GLU A 395 22.77 24.10 -4.59
C GLU A 395 23.49 22.90 -3.96
N ASN A 396 24.69 22.58 -4.44
CA ASN A 396 25.54 21.59 -3.81
C ASN A 396 26.09 22.19 -2.50
N PRO A 397 25.82 21.59 -1.33
CA PRO A 397 26.23 22.14 -0.04
C PRO A 397 27.75 22.19 0.14
N GLU A 398 28.52 21.36 -0.57
CA GLU A 398 29.98 21.29 -0.46
C GLU A 398 30.68 22.30 -1.34
N THR A 399 30.20 22.48 -2.58
CA THR A 399 30.85 23.33 -3.59
C THR A 399 30.19 24.70 -3.74
N GLY A 400 28.94 24.86 -3.30
CA GLY A 400 28.11 26.04 -3.56
C GLY A 400 27.63 26.17 -5.02
N GLU A 401 27.98 25.21 -5.89
CA GLU A 401 27.59 25.22 -7.30
C GLU A 401 26.24 24.51 -7.52
N LYS A 402 25.53 24.85 -8.59
CA LYS A 402 24.30 24.15 -8.95
C LYS A 402 24.60 22.74 -9.46
N THR A 403 23.93 21.75 -8.90
CA THR A 403 23.98 20.36 -9.36
C THR A 403 22.58 19.77 -9.47
N GLN A 404 22.45 18.65 -10.17
CA GLN A 404 21.19 17.92 -10.18
C GLN A 404 21.01 17.14 -8.87
N PRO A 405 19.81 17.12 -8.27
CA PRO A 405 19.52 16.40 -7.03
C PRO A 405 19.98 14.94 -7.06
N ILE A 406 19.90 14.28 -8.22
CA ILE A 406 20.32 12.87 -8.37
C ILE A 406 21.80 12.64 -8.06
N GLU A 407 22.66 13.65 -8.17
CA GLU A 407 24.08 13.55 -7.80
C GLU A 407 24.28 13.44 -6.28
N LEU A 408 23.29 13.88 -5.49
CA LEU A 408 23.26 13.73 -4.03
C LEU A 408 22.60 12.41 -3.60
N CYS A 409 22.10 11.61 -4.55
CA CYS A 409 21.44 10.33 -4.30
C CYS A 409 22.17 9.16 -5.02
N PRO A 410 23.42 8.82 -4.62
CA PRO A 410 24.22 7.81 -5.30
C PRO A 410 23.58 6.41 -5.30
N ILE A 411 22.83 6.04 -4.26
CA ILE A 411 22.12 4.75 -4.22
C ILE A 411 21.02 4.73 -5.27
N LEU A 412 20.13 5.73 -5.27
CA LEU A 412 19.06 5.84 -6.27
C LEU A 412 19.62 5.87 -7.71
N LYS A 413 20.65 6.68 -7.95
CA LYS A 413 21.36 6.76 -9.25
C LYS A 413 21.89 5.40 -9.69
N THR A 414 22.48 4.65 -8.76
CA THR A 414 23.03 3.32 -9.04
C THR A 414 21.94 2.28 -9.29
N LEU A 415 20.84 2.32 -8.53
CA LEU A 415 19.68 1.47 -8.76
C LEU A 415 19.08 1.71 -10.15
N HIS A 416 18.97 2.96 -10.59
CA HIS A 416 18.54 3.27 -11.96
C HIS A 416 19.51 2.68 -13.00
N ARG A 417 20.82 2.82 -12.78
CA ARG A 417 21.84 2.26 -13.68
C ARG A 417 21.74 0.74 -13.81
N ILE A 418 21.47 0.03 -12.71
CA ILE A 418 21.29 -1.43 -12.70
C ILE A 418 19.98 -1.85 -13.37
N LEU A 419 18.87 -1.18 -13.05
CA LEU A 419 17.52 -1.64 -13.40
C LEU A 419 17.04 -1.17 -14.78
N HIS A 420 17.35 0.07 -15.15
CA HIS A 420 16.79 0.72 -16.35
C HIS A 420 17.80 0.79 -17.49
N THR A 421 18.98 1.41 -17.25
CA THR A 421 19.99 1.59 -18.32
C THR A 421 20.87 0.35 -18.56
N ARG A 422 21.01 -0.51 -17.53
CA ARG A 422 21.85 -1.71 -17.53
C ARG A 422 23.35 -1.42 -17.72
N GLU A 423 23.77 -0.20 -17.37
CA GLU A 423 25.17 0.24 -17.42
C GLU A 423 25.99 -0.21 -16.20
N ALA A 424 25.35 -0.82 -15.20
CA ALA A 424 25.99 -1.28 -13.98
C ALA A 424 25.47 -2.66 -13.58
N ASP A 425 26.36 -3.48 -13.03
CA ASP A 425 25.99 -4.78 -12.45
C ASP A 425 25.57 -4.64 -10.97
N PRO A 426 24.92 -5.66 -10.38
CA PRO A 426 24.50 -5.65 -8.98
C PRO A 426 25.59 -5.28 -7.95
N THR A 427 26.86 -5.54 -8.22
CA THR A 427 27.96 -5.24 -7.29
C THR A 427 28.25 -3.74 -7.16
N ALA A 428 27.85 -2.95 -8.16
CA ALA A 428 27.96 -1.49 -8.14
C ALA A 428 27.21 -0.84 -6.97
N ILE A 429 26.23 -1.53 -6.38
CA ILE A 429 25.53 -1.03 -5.19
C ILE A 429 26.49 -0.77 -4.01
N LEU A 430 27.57 -1.54 -3.89
CA LEU A 430 28.58 -1.33 -2.86
C LEU A 430 29.50 -0.14 -3.19
N GLU A 431 29.72 0.13 -4.47
CA GLU A 431 30.47 1.31 -4.88
C GLU A 431 29.72 2.60 -4.57
N ALA A 432 28.39 2.58 -4.64
CA ALA A 432 27.54 3.70 -4.23
C ALA A 432 27.62 4.02 -2.73
N LEU A 433 27.99 3.03 -1.90
CA LEU A 433 28.20 3.20 -0.46
C LEU A 433 29.62 3.67 -0.11
N ARG A 434 30.58 3.56 -1.04
CA ARG A 434 31.95 3.97 -0.78
C ARG A 434 32.02 5.49 -0.75
N ASP A 435 32.47 6.00 0.39
CA ASP A 435 32.81 7.41 0.53
C ASP A 435 34.06 7.71 -0.29
N LYS A 436 33.89 8.44 -1.39
CA LYS A 436 35.00 8.86 -2.26
C LYS A 436 35.59 10.20 -1.82
N ASP A 437 34.81 11.00 -1.08
CA ASP A 437 35.09 12.40 -0.78
C ASP A 437 35.42 12.63 0.71
N ASN A 438 35.42 11.56 1.53
CA ASN A 438 35.55 11.59 2.99
C ASN A 438 34.47 12.47 3.66
N VAL A 439 33.24 12.47 3.12
CA VAL A 439 32.12 13.21 3.67
C VAL A 439 30.94 12.28 3.93
N ASP A 440 30.49 12.28 5.18
CA ASP A 440 29.27 11.61 5.62
C ASP A 440 28.06 12.08 4.78
N PRO A 441 27.40 11.19 4.01
CA PRO A 441 26.22 11.54 3.22
C PRO A 441 25.08 12.15 4.04
N SER A 442 24.96 11.79 5.33
CA SER A 442 23.96 12.39 6.21
C SER A 442 24.23 13.88 6.46
N HIS A 443 25.52 14.28 6.52
CA HIS A 443 25.92 15.67 6.71
C HIS A 443 25.60 16.51 5.47
N ARG A 444 25.94 16.02 4.25
CA ARG A 444 25.58 16.66 2.98
C ARG A 444 24.08 16.95 2.90
N ILE A 445 23.28 15.96 3.29
CA ILE A 445 21.83 16.03 3.21
C ILE A 445 21.28 17.01 4.23
N MET A 446 21.79 17.00 5.47
CA MET A 446 21.41 18.00 6.47
C MET A 446 21.71 19.43 6.02
N MET A 447 22.89 19.69 5.45
CA MET A 447 23.27 21.02 4.96
C MET A 447 22.35 21.54 3.83
N THR A 448 21.84 20.64 2.99
CA THR A 448 20.93 21.00 1.90
C THR A 448 19.51 21.28 2.41
N VAL A 449 19.11 20.56 3.47
CA VAL A 449 17.80 20.67 4.11
C VAL A 449 17.70 21.88 5.05
N GLU A 450 18.81 22.30 5.65
CA GLU A 450 18.85 23.45 6.56
C GLU A 450 18.37 24.75 5.91
N GLY A 451 17.40 25.39 6.57
CA GLY A 451 16.79 26.66 6.11
C GLY A 451 15.78 26.52 4.97
N GLY A 452 15.38 25.30 4.58
CA GLY A 452 14.37 25.07 3.53
C GLY A 452 14.90 25.30 2.11
N LYS A 453 16.22 25.40 1.93
CA LYS A 453 16.86 25.71 0.65
C LYS A 453 16.65 24.64 -0.42
N ALA A 454 16.42 23.39 -0.02
CA ALA A 454 16.11 22.29 -0.94
C ALA A 454 14.67 22.31 -1.45
N TYR A 455 13.72 22.87 -0.70
CA TYR A 455 12.29 22.69 -1.00
C TYR A 455 11.89 23.38 -2.30
N ASN A 456 11.27 22.62 -3.21
CA ASN A 456 10.71 23.12 -4.45
C ASN A 456 9.27 22.63 -4.63
N PRO A 457 8.25 23.47 -4.37
CA PRO A 457 6.83 23.09 -4.47
C PRO A 457 6.40 22.70 -5.89
N ALA A 458 7.12 23.13 -6.94
CA ALA A 458 6.78 22.81 -8.32
C ALA A 458 7.01 21.33 -8.66
N LEU A 459 7.81 20.62 -7.85
CA LEU A 459 8.15 19.21 -8.05
C LEU A 459 7.06 18.25 -7.55
N LEU A 460 5.98 18.77 -6.97
CA LEU A 460 4.78 18.02 -6.65
C LEU A 460 3.60 18.56 -7.43
N ALA A 461 2.75 17.66 -7.91
CA ALA A 461 1.46 18.07 -8.41
C ALA A 461 0.65 18.77 -7.31
N THR A 462 -0.03 19.84 -7.70
CA THR A 462 -0.92 20.60 -6.83
C THR A 462 -2.37 20.42 -7.29
N GLU A 463 -3.34 20.84 -6.48
CA GLU A 463 -4.75 20.88 -6.92
C GLU A 463 -4.94 21.72 -8.19
N HIS A 464 -4.09 22.72 -8.43
CA HIS A 464 -4.21 23.62 -9.58
C HIS A 464 -3.62 23.02 -10.87
N SER A 465 -2.57 22.19 -10.78
CA SER A 465 -2.03 21.49 -11.96
C SER A 465 -3.00 20.45 -12.55
N ALA A 466 -3.97 19.99 -11.75
CA ALA A 466 -5.08 19.14 -12.19
C ALA A 466 -6.01 19.86 -13.19
N ALA A 467 -6.27 21.15 -12.99
CA ALA A 467 -7.16 21.94 -13.86
C ALA A 467 -6.53 22.22 -15.23
N GLU A 468 -5.22 22.47 -15.27
CA GLU A 468 -4.47 22.74 -16.51
C GLU A 468 -4.34 21.50 -17.40
N SER A 469 -4.14 20.33 -16.79
CA SER A 469 -4.09 19.04 -17.51
C SER A 469 -5.44 18.68 -18.15
N ALA A 470 -6.55 18.97 -17.47
CA ALA A 470 -7.90 18.75 -18.00
C ALA A 470 -8.29 19.73 -19.13
N ALA A 471 -7.66 20.91 -19.18
CA ALA A 471 -7.85 21.90 -20.23
C ALA A 471 -7.05 21.57 -21.51
N HIS A 472 -5.90 20.90 -21.39
CA HIS A 472 -5.07 20.49 -22.54
C HIS A 472 -5.49 19.15 -23.16
N ALA A 473 -6.30 18.35 -22.47
CA ALA A 473 -6.84 17.08 -22.95
C ALA A 473 -8.23 17.21 -23.62
N ARG A 474 -8.76 18.43 -23.75
CA ARG A 474 -9.95 18.78 -24.54
C ARG A 474 -9.51 19.51 -25.80
#